data_AF-I0YM99-F1
#
_entry.id   AF-I0YM99-F1
#
_cell.length_a   1.000
_cell.length_b   1.000
_cell.length_c   1.000
_cell.angle_alpha   90.00
_cell.angle_beta   90.00
_cell.angle_gamma   90.00
#
_symmetry.space_group_name_H-M   'P 1'
#
loop_
_entity.id
_entity.type
_entity.pdbx_description
1 polymer ?
#
loop_
_entity_poly.entity_id
_entity_poly.type
_entity_poly.pdbx_seq_one_letter_code
_entity_poly.pdbx_strand_id
1 'polypeptide(L)'
;MVILSEDQLALFLQRLKSDAALQQRVKGVLVVPGSPTSLTPADSFPLASYAPYSNRGYAWNRNGTGISNLDNGTLPVFLLEGDMAVQGQLRAGANALKNFNGPLHEAELDATMFASGNASECITQGSCLPLGGHSVWATLPPLPVTGSDNKPVVLVAAGMDSTAFFHARAKGADAPLSGLIAMLAAAEALGNSSYAEVYRKRIVFAAFAGEPWGYMGSKRFLWELHSRENSTSGLSLEQIEQAQPPVVEMGQVGRAADASGQSAFYLHFQREASFGAADNLVKAFLRAGDDNAEVSEASSHNPGLPPSSLMSFLRVKPGISGVVLGDFNTHFINPFYQSHLDANVSIDAVTSAAVVAARALHETAFGGSEVPSLKVTRSAVRATVAALMKCLLTEEPGMRCQLADALISPIFRGEPLHYISTLPLLGQDSQVCYF
;
A
#
# COMPACT_ATOMS: atom_id res chain seq x y z
N MET A 1 3.03 32.20 -14.27
CA MET A 1 3.09 30.72 -14.13
C MET A 1 4.54 30.26 -14.16
N VAL A 2 4.81 29.08 -13.63
CA VAL A 2 6.13 28.43 -13.71
C VAL A 2 5.97 27.08 -14.38
N ILE A 3 6.88 26.72 -15.27
CA ILE A 3 7.05 25.35 -15.76
C ILE A 3 8.36 24.81 -15.20
N LEU A 4 8.34 23.59 -14.67
CA LEU A 4 9.51 22.95 -14.07
C LEU A 4 9.45 21.44 -14.23
N SER A 5 10.61 20.79 -14.15
CA SER A 5 10.70 19.33 -14.17
C SER A 5 10.33 18.73 -12.80
N GLU A 6 9.81 17.51 -12.78
CA GLU A 6 9.35 16.82 -11.57
C GLU A 6 10.38 16.80 -10.42
N ASP A 7 11.68 16.66 -10.74
CA ASP A 7 12.76 16.65 -9.75
C ASP A 7 12.90 17.98 -8.98
N GLN A 8 12.41 19.08 -9.56
CA GLN A 8 12.47 20.41 -8.95
C GLN A 8 11.22 20.74 -8.14
N LEU A 9 10.15 19.97 -8.27
CA LEU A 9 8.82 20.30 -7.74
C LEU A 9 8.85 20.48 -6.21
N ALA A 10 9.42 19.52 -5.49
CA ALA A 10 9.46 19.55 -4.02
C ALA A 10 10.20 20.77 -3.47
N LEU A 11 11.42 21.01 -3.97
CA LEU A 11 12.21 22.17 -3.57
C LEU A 11 11.52 23.48 -3.95
N PHE A 12 10.88 23.53 -5.13
CA PHE A 12 10.14 24.71 -5.58
C PHE A 12 8.94 25.03 -4.67
N LEU A 13 8.10 24.05 -4.34
CA LEU A 13 6.93 24.28 -3.47
C LEU A 13 7.33 24.63 -2.03
N GLN A 14 8.39 24.01 -1.50
CA GLN A 14 8.94 24.37 -0.18
C GLN A 14 9.46 25.82 -0.17
N ARG A 15 10.17 26.24 -1.23
CA ARG A 15 10.60 27.63 -1.38
C ARG A 15 9.42 28.58 -1.55
N LEU A 16 8.43 28.21 -2.35
CA LEU A 16 7.23 29.01 -2.56
C LEU A 16 6.48 29.22 -1.24
N LYS A 17 6.38 28.20 -0.38
CA LYS A 17 5.76 28.32 0.95
C LYS A 17 6.48 29.30 1.88
N SER A 18 7.80 29.46 1.73
CA SER A 18 8.62 30.33 2.58
C SER A 18 8.86 31.74 2.03
N ASP A 19 8.48 32.01 0.78
CA ASP A 19 8.74 33.28 0.10
C ASP A 19 7.44 33.98 -0.33
N ALA A 20 7.05 35.00 0.43
CA ALA A 20 5.83 35.78 0.19
C ALA A 20 5.84 36.50 -1.18
N ALA A 21 7.01 36.90 -1.69
CA ALA A 21 7.09 37.56 -2.99
C ALA A 21 6.83 36.58 -4.13
N LEU A 22 7.30 35.34 -4.00
CA LEU A 22 6.98 34.27 -4.95
C LEU A 22 5.49 33.91 -4.89
N GLN A 23 4.88 33.79 -3.70
CA GLN A 23 3.45 33.49 -3.55
C GLN A 23 2.55 34.50 -4.27
N GLN A 24 2.91 35.79 -4.24
CA GLN A 24 2.14 36.83 -4.92
C GLN A 24 2.25 36.73 -6.46
N ARG A 25 3.40 36.27 -6.98
CA ARG A 25 3.71 36.26 -8.42
C ARG A 25 3.35 34.95 -9.11
N VAL A 26 3.47 33.82 -8.42
CA VAL A 26 3.22 32.49 -8.98
C VAL A 26 1.74 32.18 -8.84
N LYS A 27 1.05 32.05 -9.98
CA LYS A 27 -0.39 31.75 -10.06
C LYS A 27 -0.72 30.31 -10.44
N GLY A 28 0.29 29.51 -10.76
CA GLY A 28 0.13 28.12 -11.15
C GLY A 28 1.46 27.51 -11.59
N VAL A 29 1.55 26.18 -11.45
CA VAL A 29 2.75 25.40 -11.76
C VAL A 29 2.39 24.30 -12.76
N LEU A 30 3.15 24.26 -13.85
CA LEU A 30 3.13 23.16 -14.81
C LEU A 30 4.36 22.29 -14.54
N VAL A 31 4.12 21.01 -14.34
CA VAL A 31 5.15 20.02 -14.07
C VAL A 31 5.32 19.18 -15.32
N VAL A 32 6.56 19.00 -15.77
CA VAL A 32 6.87 18.18 -16.93
C VAL A 32 7.61 16.91 -16.50
N PRO A 33 7.36 15.77 -17.15
CA PRO A 33 7.95 14.50 -16.77
C PRO A 33 9.48 14.58 -16.80
N GLY A 34 10.12 14.06 -15.76
CA GLY A 34 11.56 13.97 -15.66
C GLY A 34 12.03 12.52 -15.58
N SER A 35 13.33 12.34 -15.39
CA SER A 35 13.93 11.04 -15.03
C SER A 35 14.62 11.15 -13.66
N PRO A 36 13.88 11.47 -12.58
CA PRO A 36 14.48 11.58 -11.25
C PRO A 36 15.01 10.22 -10.79
N THR A 37 16.13 10.22 -10.06
CA THR A 37 16.64 9.02 -9.40
C THR A 37 15.79 8.60 -8.21
N SER A 38 15.06 9.55 -7.61
CA SER A 38 14.07 9.32 -6.56
C SER A 38 13.04 10.44 -6.57
N LEU A 39 11.78 10.09 -6.34
CA LEU A 39 10.67 11.04 -6.19
C LEU A 39 9.66 10.41 -5.23
N THR A 40 9.64 10.86 -3.98
CA THR A 40 8.68 10.38 -3.00
C THR A 40 7.99 11.59 -2.32
N PRO A 41 6.73 11.85 -2.68
CA PRO A 41 6.00 13.00 -2.17
C PRO A 41 5.44 12.78 -0.76
N ALA A 42 5.44 11.54 -0.28
CA ALA A 42 5.09 11.18 1.09
C ALA A 42 6.11 11.69 2.11
N ASP A 43 5.73 11.66 3.39
CA ASP A 43 6.62 12.03 4.50
C ASP A 43 7.80 11.05 4.65
N SER A 44 8.81 11.49 5.40
CA SER A 44 9.93 10.63 5.79
C SER A 44 9.51 9.46 6.69
N PHE A 45 8.47 9.66 7.49
CA PHE A 45 7.73 8.63 8.19
C PHE A 45 6.24 8.79 7.89
N PRO A 46 5.72 8.09 6.86
CA PRO A 46 4.30 8.08 6.54
C PRO A 46 3.48 7.64 7.75
N LEU A 47 2.46 8.43 8.13
CA LEU A 47 1.52 8.11 9.20
C LEU A 47 2.17 7.89 10.58
N ALA A 48 3.28 8.56 10.88
CA ALA A 48 4.02 8.41 12.15
C ALA A 48 3.17 8.56 13.43
N SER A 49 2.08 9.32 13.39
CA SER A 49 1.15 9.49 14.52
C SER A 49 0.44 8.18 14.93
N TYR A 50 0.37 7.21 14.04
CA TYR A 50 -0.23 5.90 14.24
C TYR A 50 0.78 4.83 14.68
N ALA A 51 2.06 5.15 14.78
CA ALA A 51 3.08 4.21 15.23
C ALA A 51 2.78 3.75 16.68
N PRO A 52 2.84 2.44 16.97
CA PRO A 52 2.61 1.89 18.32
C PRO A 52 3.81 2.09 19.26
N TYR A 53 4.87 2.77 18.81
CA TYR A 53 6.12 2.99 19.53
C TYR A 53 6.49 4.48 19.57
N SER A 54 7.43 4.83 20.46
CA SER A 54 7.79 6.22 20.76
C SER A 54 8.67 6.89 19.70
N ASN A 55 9.51 6.14 19.00
CA ASN A 55 10.43 6.68 18.00
C ASN A 55 9.72 7.07 16.69
N ARG A 56 8.99 8.19 16.71
CA ARG A 56 8.27 8.77 15.57
C ARG A 56 9.14 9.60 14.63
N GLY A 57 10.42 9.77 14.94
CA GLY A 57 11.40 10.48 14.11
C GLY A 57 12.15 9.58 13.13
N TYR A 58 11.91 8.27 13.14
CA TYR A 58 12.59 7.33 12.27
C TYR A 58 12.20 7.52 10.80
N ALA A 59 13.19 7.71 9.93
CA ALA A 59 12.94 7.90 8.50
C ALA A 59 12.86 6.54 7.76
N TRP A 60 11.68 5.91 7.81
CA TRP A 60 11.39 4.71 7.01
C TRP A 60 11.50 5.01 5.51
N ASN A 61 11.08 6.19 5.09
CA ASN A 61 11.17 6.70 3.73
C ASN A 61 12.20 7.83 3.66
N ARG A 62 13.50 7.51 3.57
CA ARG A 62 14.58 8.50 3.76
C ARG A 62 14.53 9.72 2.83
N ASN A 63 14.02 9.53 1.60
CA ASN A 63 13.92 10.61 0.62
C ASN A 63 12.56 11.33 0.66
N GLY A 64 11.69 10.97 1.61
CA GLY A 64 10.34 11.51 1.77
C GLY A 64 10.34 13.03 1.89
N THR A 65 9.73 13.70 0.93
CA THR A 65 9.72 15.18 0.85
C THR A 65 8.57 15.82 1.62
N GLY A 66 7.51 15.04 1.95
CA GLY A 66 6.29 15.52 2.59
C GLY A 66 5.49 16.53 1.75
N ILE A 67 5.79 16.66 0.45
CA ILE A 67 5.16 17.65 -0.43
C ILE A 67 3.66 17.41 -0.61
N SER A 68 3.19 16.15 -0.50
CA SER A 68 1.75 15.84 -0.55
C SER A 68 0.97 16.42 0.62
N ASN A 69 1.62 16.65 1.77
CA ASN A 69 1.02 17.22 2.97
C ASN A 69 1.24 18.72 3.08
N LEU A 70 1.86 19.32 2.07
CA LEU A 70 2.23 20.73 2.10
C LEU A 70 1.02 21.58 1.70
N ASP A 71 0.52 22.36 2.67
CA ASP A 71 -0.47 23.40 2.40
C ASP A 71 0.11 24.45 1.45
N ASN A 72 -0.35 24.41 0.19
CA ASN A 72 0.01 25.31 -0.90
C ASN A 72 -1.07 26.38 -1.16
N GLY A 73 -2.08 26.49 -0.29
CA GLY A 73 -3.25 27.32 -0.53
C GLY A 73 -3.96 26.96 -1.83
N THR A 74 -4.36 27.97 -2.61
CA THR A 74 -5.14 27.81 -3.84
C THR A 74 -4.28 27.66 -5.10
N LEU A 75 -3.02 27.27 -4.99
CA LEU A 75 -2.12 27.18 -6.15
C LEU A 75 -2.39 25.90 -6.96
N PRO A 76 -2.83 26.00 -8.22
CA PRO A 76 -3.00 24.83 -9.07
C PRO A 76 -1.64 24.31 -9.57
N VAL A 77 -1.45 22.99 -9.47
CA VAL A 77 -0.25 22.28 -9.94
C VAL A 77 -0.69 21.15 -10.85
N PHE A 78 -0.24 21.16 -12.11
CA PHE A 78 -0.66 20.18 -13.13
C PHE A 78 0.54 19.44 -13.67
N LEU A 79 0.44 18.11 -13.75
CA LEU A 79 1.36 17.27 -14.51
C LEU A 79 0.96 17.34 -15.99
N LEU A 80 1.92 17.70 -16.84
CA LEU A 80 1.77 17.65 -18.30
C LEU A 80 2.27 16.30 -18.81
N GLU A 81 1.59 15.75 -19.80
CA GLU A 81 1.91 14.42 -20.33
C GLU A 81 1.96 14.43 -21.85
N GLY A 82 2.73 13.49 -22.42
CA GLY A 82 2.89 13.31 -23.86
C GLY A 82 3.23 14.62 -24.58
N ASP A 83 2.50 14.90 -25.66
CA ASP A 83 2.70 16.09 -26.48
C ASP A 83 2.49 17.40 -25.70
N MET A 84 1.64 17.42 -24.67
CA MET A 84 1.41 18.63 -23.88
C MET A 84 2.67 19.04 -23.10
N ALA A 85 3.45 18.09 -22.59
CA ALA A 85 4.70 18.40 -21.91
C ALA A 85 5.70 19.04 -22.87
N VAL A 86 5.86 18.46 -24.07
CA VAL A 86 6.76 18.98 -25.12
C VAL A 86 6.34 20.38 -25.56
N GLN A 87 5.06 20.57 -25.87
CA GLN A 87 4.53 21.87 -26.30
C GLN A 87 4.62 22.92 -25.18
N GLY A 88 4.37 22.54 -23.93
CA GLY A 88 4.52 23.40 -22.77
C GLY A 88 5.95 23.93 -22.62
N GLN A 89 6.95 23.04 -22.73
CA GLN A 89 8.36 23.43 -22.67
C GLN A 89 8.76 24.34 -23.83
N LEU A 90 8.36 24.01 -25.07
CA LEU A 90 8.68 24.82 -26.25
C LEU A 90 8.12 26.24 -26.14
N ARG A 91 6.85 26.38 -25.70
CA ARG A 91 6.19 27.68 -25.51
C ARG A 91 6.84 28.50 -24.40
N ALA A 92 7.18 27.86 -23.28
CA ALA A 92 7.89 28.53 -22.19
C ALA A 92 9.29 28.97 -22.61
N GLY A 93 10.02 28.14 -23.35
CA GLY A 93 11.32 28.49 -23.93
C GLY A 93 11.24 29.67 -24.89
N ALA A 94 10.20 29.72 -25.73
CA ALA A 94 9.97 30.86 -26.62
C ALA A 94 9.73 32.18 -25.87
N ASN A 95 9.01 32.14 -24.74
CA ASN A 95 8.85 33.31 -23.87
C ASN A 95 10.18 33.77 -23.25
N ALA A 96 11.01 32.81 -22.80
CA ALA A 96 12.32 33.11 -22.23
C ALA A 96 13.26 33.76 -23.27
N LEU A 97 13.25 33.27 -24.52
CA LEU A 97 14.03 33.85 -25.63
C LEU A 97 13.63 35.31 -25.94
N LYS A 98 12.38 35.68 -25.68
CA LYS A 98 11.88 37.06 -25.81
C LYS A 98 12.15 37.94 -24.58
N ASN A 99 12.84 37.42 -23.56
CA ASN A 99 12.98 38.04 -22.25
C ASN A 99 11.61 38.46 -21.65
N PHE A 100 10.57 37.67 -21.92
CA PHE A 100 9.21 37.94 -21.45
C PHE A 100 8.64 39.30 -21.90
N ASN A 101 9.03 39.80 -23.08
CA ASN A 101 8.51 41.03 -23.66
C ASN A 101 7.63 40.78 -24.89
N GLY A 102 6.64 41.65 -25.10
CA GLY A 102 5.71 41.61 -26.24
C GLY A 102 4.67 40.49 -26.13
N PRO A 103 4.13 39.99 -27.26
CA PRO A 103 3.16 38.88 -27.24
C PRO A 103 3.81 37.58 -26.73
N LEU A 104 3.29 37.06 -25.62
CA LEU A 104 3.76 35.86 -24.96
C LEU A 104 2.78 34.70 -25.14
N HIS A 105 3.29 33.48 -24.98
CA HIS A 105 2.46 32.31 -24.79
C HIS A 105 1.96 32.28 -23.35
N GLU A 106 0.66 32.08 -23.20
CA GLU A 106 -0.02 32.00 -21.91
C GLU A 106 -0.64 30.62 -21.74
N ALA A 107 -0.89 30.27 -20.49
CA ALA A 107 -1.63 29.07 -20.13
C ALA A 107 -2.61 29.44 -19.03
N GLU A 108 -3.75 28.77 -19.04
CA GLU A 108 -4.83 28.93 -18.07
C GLU A 108 -5.04 27.58 -17.40
N LEU A 109 -5.07 27.59 -16.06
CA LEU A 109 -5.27 26.39 -15.25
C LEU A 109 -6.61 26.55 -14.54
N ASP A 110 -7.58 25.72 -14.90
CA ASP A 110 -8.85 25.62 -14.19
C ASP A 110 -8.87 24.34 -13.34
N ALA A 111 -8.84 24.53 -12.02
CA ALA A 111 -8.94 23.47 -11.02
C ALA A 111 -9.79 23.95 -9.84
N THR A 112 -10.99 24.47 -10.16
CA THR A 112 -11.92 24.98 -9.15
C THR A 112 -12.33 23.86 -8.18
N MET A 113 -12.00 24.03 -6.89
CA MET A 113 -12.40 23.12 -5.81
C MET A 113 -13.56 23.74 -5.03
N PHE A 114 -14.66 23.00 -4.88
CA PHE A 114 -15.86 23.48 -4.18
C PHE A 114 -15.77 23.35 -2.65
N ALA A 115 -14.90 22.46 -2.16
CA ALA A 115 -14.72 22.25 -0.74
C ALA A 115 -14.05 23.47 -0.09
N SER A 116 -14.53 23.86 1.10
CA SER A 116 -13.94 24.93 1.91
C SER A 116 -13.96 24.55 3.39
N GLY A 117 -13.06 25.14 4.16
CA GLY A 117 -12.96 24.88 5.60
C GLY A 117 -12.39 23.50 5.92
N ASN A 118 -12.83 22.92 7.02
CA ASN A 118 -12.42 21.57 7.44
C ASN A 118 -13.39 20.48 6.95
N ALA A 119 -13.01 19.20 7.15
CA ALA A 119 -13.81 18.06 6.71
C ALA A 119 -15.24 18.06 7.29
N SER A 120 -15.41 18.45 8.57
CA SER A 120 -16.74 18.49 9.20
C SER A 120 -17.63 19.55 8.55
N GLU A 121 -17.07 20.72 8.26
CA GLU A 121 -17.78 21.82 7.59
C GLU A 121 -18.18 21.45 6.16
N CYS A 122 -17.23 20.94 5.35
CA CYS A 122 -17.50 20.63 3.95
C CYS A 122 -18.49 19.48 3.76
N ILE A 123 -18.46 18.46 4.65
CA ILE A 123 -19.43 17.36 4.62
C ILE A 123 -20.82 17.88 4.99
N THR A 124 -20.92 18.72 6.03
CA THR A 124 -22.20 19.30 6.47
C THR A 124 -22.81 20.19 5.39
N GLN A 125 -21.99 20.90 4.63
CA GLN A 125 -22.42 21.76 3.52
C GLN A 125 -22.68 20.99 2.21
N GLY A 126 -22.32 19.69 2.14
CA GLY A 126 -22.41 18.91 0.91
C GLY A 126 -21.44 19.37 -0.19
N SER A 127 -20.37 20.07 0.16
CA SER A 127 -19.38 20.60 -0.78
C SER A 127 -18.16 19.68 -0.95
N CYS A 128 -18.12 18.54 -0.24
CA CYS A 128 -17.11 17.51 -0.37
C CYS A 128 -17.72 16.12 -0.08
N LEU A 129 -17.00 15.07 -0.44
CA LEU A 129 -17.34 13.69 -0.12
C LEU A 129 -16.24 13.06 0.74
N PRO A 130 -16.58 12.11 1.63
CA PRO A 130 -15.57 11.33 2.34
C PRO A 130 -14.73 10.50 1.36
N LEU A 131 -13.43 10.42 1.63
CA LEU A 131 -12.59 9.39 1.02
C LEU A 131 -13.00 8.02 1.55
N GLY A 132 -13.02 7.01 0.70
CA GLY A 132 -13.33 5.66 1.13
C GLY A 132 -13.44 4.65 -0.02
N GLY A 133 -13.53 3.38 0.38
CA GLY A 133 -13.58 2.24 -0.52
C GLY A 133 -13.91 0.98 0.25
N HIS A 134 -13.88 -0.16 -0.45
CA HIS A 134 -14.26 -1.45 0.13
C HIS A 134 -13.03 -2.31 0.36
N SER A 135 -12.72 -2.61 1.62
CA SER A 135 -11.78 -3.70 1.92
C SER A 135 -12.44 -5.04 1.60
N VAL A 136 -11.64 -6.01 1.15
CA VAL A 136 -12.13 -7.35 0.80
C VAL A 136 -11.37 -8.40 1.59
N TRP A 137 -12.06 -9.46 2.01
CA TRP A 137 -11.43 -10.56 2.73
C TRP A 137 -12.03 -11.91 2.33
N ALA A 138 -11.23 -12.97 2.49
CA ALA A 138 -11.59 -14.35 2.18
C ALA A 138 -10.92 -15.31 3.17
N THR A 139 -11.47 -16.52 3.30
CA THR A 139 -11.00 -17.50 4.30
C THR A 139 -10.61 -18.83 3.69
N LEU A 140 -9.59 -19.46 4.26
CA LEU A 140 -9.18 -20.83 3.99
C LEU A 140 -9.00 -21.60 5.31
N PRO A 141 -9.74 -22.69 5.57
CA PRO A 141 -10.89 -23.17 4.80
C PRO A 141 -12.09 -22.20 4.86
N PRO A 142 -13.09 -22.36 3.97
CA PRO A 142 -14.32 -21.57 4.00
C PRO A 142 -14.99 -21.55 5.39
N LEU A 143 -15.72 -20.47 5.68
CA LEU A 143 -16.54 -20.40 6.88
C LEU A 143 -17.65 -21.46 6.84
N PRO A 144 -18.01 -22.06 8.01
CA PRO A 144 -19.13 -22.98 8.06
C PRO A 144 -20.44 -22.26 7.70
N VAL A 145 -21.34 -22.95 6.98
CA VAL A 145 -22.65 -22.42 6.55
C VAL A 145 -23.53 -22.06 7.76
N THR A 146 -23.34 -22.73 8.88
CA THR A 146 -24.05 -22.49 10.14
C THR A 146 -23.11 -22.63 11.34
N GLY A 147 -23.19 -21.72 12.30
CA GLY A 147 -22.35 -21.73 13.51
C GLY A 147 -20.96 -21.13 13.31
N SER A 148 -20.09 -21.29 14.33
CA SER A 148 -18.67 -20.97 14.29
C SER A 148 -17.89 -22.24 14.63
N ASP A 149 -16.82 -22.53 13.90
CA ASP A 149 -15.92 -23.65 14.21
C ASP A 149 -14.85 -23.27 15.25
N ASN A 150 -14.88 -22.03 15.76
CA ASN A 150 -13.97 -21.48 16.78
C ASN A 150 -12.47 -21.73 16.49
N LYS A 151 -12.09 -21.93 15.22
CA LYS A 151 -10.67 -22.05 14.85
C LYS A 151 -9.96 -20.72 15.09
N PRO A 152 -8.74 -20.73 15.66
CA PRO A 152 -7.88 -19.54 15.72
C PRO A 152 -7.58 -19.01 14.31
N VAL A 153 -7.38 -17.71 14.17
CA VAL A 153 -7.27 -17.03 12.87
C VAL A 153 -5.86 -16.50 12.61
N VAL A 154 -5.20 -16.99 11.57
CA VAL A 154 -4.03 -16.32 10.96
C VAL A 154 -4.53 -15.26 9.99
N LEU A 155 -4.38 -13.98 10.33
CA LEU A 155 -4.75 -12.89 9.43
C LEU A 155 -3.56 -12.55 8.53
N VAL A 156 -3.76 -12.57 7.23
CA VAL A 156 -2.79 -12.16 6.21
C VAL A 156 -3.33 -10.90 5.55
N ALA A 157 -2.62 -9.80 5.71
CA ALA A 157 -3.03 -8.49 5.26
C ALA A 157 -2.13 -7.99 4.12
N ALA A 158 -2.72 -7.20 3.23
CA ALA A 158 -1.99 -6.34 2.30
C ALA A 158 -2.79 -5.06 2.06
N GLY A 159 -2.10 -3.94 1.84
CA GLY A 159 -2.74 -2.75 1.30
C GLY A 159 -3.09 -2.96 -0.18
N MET A 160 -4.17 -2.35 -0.66
CA MET A 160 -4.53 -2.40 -2.10
C MET A 160 -4.61 -1.04 -2.76
N ASP A 161 -4.39 0.04 -2.01
CA ASP A 161 -4.39 1.40 -2.51
C ASP A 161 -3.08 2.13 -2.18
N SER A 162 -2.77 3.09 -3.04
CA SER A 162 -1.61 3.96 -2.98
C SER A 162 -2.06 5.42 -3.03
N THR A 163 -1.09 6.32 -2.97
CA THR A 163 -1.30 7.74 -3.22
C THR A 163 -0.17 8.27 -4.09
N ALA A 164 -0.36 9.47 -4.61
CA ALA A 164 0.62 10.23 -5.37
C ALA A 164 0.29 11.71 -5.22
N PHE A 165 1.26 12.59 -5.47
CA PHE A 165 1.00 14.03 -5.52
C PHE A 165 -0.07 14.36 -6.57
N PHE A 166 -0.02 13.68 -7.72
CA PHE A 166 -1.07 13.69 -8.72
C PHE A 166 -1.96 12.45 -8.54
N HIS A 167 -3.07 12.60 -7.81
CA HIS A 167 -3.94 11.47 -7.42
C HIS A 167 -4.40 10.60 -8.61
N ALA A 168 -4.66 11.21 -9.76
CA ALA A 168 -5.05 10.53 -11.00
C ALA A 168 -3.93 9.69 -11.64
N ARG A 169 -2.75 9.61 -11.01
CA ARG A 169 -1.60 8.81 -11.44
C ARG A 169 -1.01 7.97 -10.31
N ALA A 170 -1.79 7.65 -9.28
CA ALA A 170 -1.33 6.77 -8.20
C ALA A 170 -1.18 5.31 -8.68
N LYS A 171 0.05 4.91 -9.03
CA LYS A 171 0.36 3.56 -9.52
C LYS A 171 0.59 2.56 -8.38
N GLY A 172 1.57 2.81 -7.50
CA GLY A 172 1.77 1.97 -6.31
C GLY A 172 2.19 0.52 -6.60
N ALA A 173 2.99 0.29 -7.63
CA ALA A 173 3.42 -1.06 -8.01
C ALA A 173 4.15 -1.78 -6.88
N ASP A 174 5.08 -1.10 -6.21
CA ASP A 174 5.81 -1.69 -5.10
C ASP A 174 5.14 -1.40 -3.75
N ALA A 175 4.65 -0.17 -3.52
CA ALA A 175 4.14 0.25 -2.21
C ALA A 175 3.01 -0.66 -1.67
N PRO A 176 1.81 -0.75 -2.29
CA PRO A 176 0.82 -1.76 -1.90
C PRO A 176 0.81 -3.02 -2.79
N LEU A 177 0.95 -2.89 -4.11
CA LEU A 177 0.51 -3.96 -5.02
C LEU A 177 1.44 -5.17 -5.07
N SER A 178 2.74 -4.99 -4.88
CA SER A 178 3.66 -6.12 -4.81
C SER A 178 3.27 -7.09 -3.69
N GLY A 179 2.91 -6.54 -2.52
CA GLY A 179 2.42 -7.29 -1.36
C GLY A 179 1.06 -7.93 -1.61
N LEU A 180 0.11 -7.18 -2.20
CA LEU A 180 -1.21 -7.69 -2.57
C LEU A 180 -1.11 -8.87 -3.55
N ILE A 181 -0.32 -8.72 -4.62
CA ILE A 181 -0.16 -9.76 -5.64
C ILE A 181 0.52 -10.99 -5.03
N ALA A 182 1.53 -10.81 -4.18
CA ALA A 182 2.17 -11.92 -3.47
C ALA A 182 1.19 -12.65 -2.54
N MET A 183 0.34 -11.91 -1.81
CA MET A 183 -0.70 -12.47 -0.95
C MET A 183 -1.73 -13.28 -1.76
N LEU A 184 -2.23 -12.74 -2.88
CA LEU A 184 -3.20 -13.41 -3.75
C LEU A 184 -2.61 -14.69 -4.37
N ALA A 185 -1.35 -14.64 -4.83
CA ALA A 185 -0.68 -15.81 -5.38
C ALA A 185 -0.41 -16.89 -4.31
N ALA A 186 -0.09 -16.49 -3.07
CA ALA A 186 0.01 -17.42 -1.95
C ALA A 186 -1.35 -18.04 -1.60
N ALA A 187 -2.43 -17.24 -1.62
CA ALA A 187 -3.79 -17.72 -1.39
C ALA A 187 -4.21 -18.74 -2.45
N GLU A 188 -3.90 -18.52 -3.74
CA GLU A 188 -4.16 -19.48 -4.81
C GLU A 188 -3.36 -20.78 -4.62
N ALA A 189 -2.06 -20.69 -4.29
CA ALA A 189 -1.23 -21.87 -4.04
C ALA A 189 -1.74 -22.72 -2.86
N LEU A 190 -2.20 -22.07 -1.79
CA LEU A 190 -2.77 -22.73 -0.62
C LEU A 190 -4.17 -23.29 -0.90
N GLY A 191 -5.01 -22.55 -1.62
CA GLY A 191 -6.37 -22.95 -1.99
C GLY A 191 -6.41 -24.15 -2.93
N ASN A 192 -5.41 -24.28 -3.80
CA ASN A 192 -5.24 -25.44 -4.68
C ASN A 192 -4.61 -26.66 -3.99
N SER A 193 -4.23 -26.54 -2.70
CA SER A 193 -3.69 -27.64 -1.92
C SER A 193 -4.78 -28.49 -1.27
N SER A 194 -4.52 -29.79 -1.04
CA SER A 194 -5.46 -30.68 -0.35
C SER A 194 -5.43 -30.54 1.18
N TYR A 195 -4.73 -29.53 1.72
CA TYR A 195 -4.50 -29.39 3.16
C TYR A 195 -5.50 -28.47 3.88
N ALA A 196 -6.34 -27.74 3.14
CA ALA A 196 -7.26 -26.74 3.70
C ALA A 196 -8.15 -27.31 4.83
N GLU A 197 -8.67 -28.53 4.63
CA GLU A 197 -9.58 -29.19 5.59
C GLU A 197 -8.88 -29.64 6.89
N VAL A 198 -7.58 -29.93 6.83
CA VAL A 198 -6.81 -30.43 7.98
C VAL A 198 -6.12 -29.31 8.77
N TYR A 199 -6.23 -28.05 8.33
CA TYR A 199 -5.69 -26.92 9.08
C TYR A 199 -6.37 -26.75 10.43
N ARG A 200 -5.54 -26.59 11.46
CA ARG A 200 -5.95 -26.33 12.85
C ARG A 200 -6.28 -24.86 13.06
N LYS A 201 -5.66 -23.96 12.29
CA LYS A 201 -5.98 -22.52 12.26
C LYS A 201 -6.59 -22.15 10.92
N ARG A 202 -7.54 -21.20 10.92
CA ARG A 202 -8.08 -20.62 9.69
C ARG A 202 -7.14 -19.51 9.21
N ILE A 203 -6.87 -19.48 7.91
CA ILE A 203 -6.18 -18.36 7.28
C ILE A 203 -7.25 -17.40 6.75
N VAL A 204 -7.13 -16.12 7.08
CA VAL A 204 -7.97 -15.04 6.56
C VAL A 204 -7.07 -14.14 5.74
N PHE A 205 -7.35 -14.00 4.45
CA PHE A 205 -6.66 -13.06 3.58
C PHE A 205 -7.49 -11.79 3.50
N ALA A 206 -6.90 -10.64 3.77
CA ALA A 206 -7.57 -9.34 3.77
C ALA A 206 -6.77 -8.31 2.95
N ALA A 207 -7.41 -7.72 1.95
CA ALA A 207 -6.90 -6.57 1.22
C ALA A 207 -7.59 -5.30 1.74
N PHE A 208 -6.82 -4.42 2.38
CA PHE A 208 -7.36 -3.22 3.03
C PHE A 208 -7.29 -1.99 2.11
N ALA A 209 -8.43 -1.29 2.02
CA ALA A 209 -8.57 -0.01 1.33
C ALA A 209 -8.33 1.16 2.29
N GLY A 210 -7.62 2.17 1.86
CA GLY A 210 -7.45 3.45 2.57
C GLY A 210 -6.31 3.42 3.56
N GLU A 211 -5.33 2.52 3.36
CA GLU A 211 -4.21 2.41 4.28
C GLU A 211 -3.30 3.66 4.29
N PRO A 212 -2.95 4.28 3.13
CA PRO A 212 -2.26 5.57 3.09
C PRO A 212 -3.05 6.72 3.75
N TRP A 213 -4.37 6.57 3.91
CA TRP A 213 -5.27 7.58 4.46
C TRP A 213 -5.58 7.33 5.93
N GLY A 214 -4.52 7.04 6.69
CA GLY A 214 -4.60 6.82 8.14
C GLY A 214 -5.14 5.44 8.50
N TYR A 215 -4.82 4.40 7.73
CA TYR A 215 -5.21 3.02 8.02
C TYR A 215 -6.74 2.82 8.09
N MET A 216 -7.47 3.49 7.19
CA MET A 216 -8.93 3.54 7.25
C MET A 216 -9.55 2.14 7.17
N GLY A 217 -9.07 1.29 6.25
CA GLY A 217 -9.61 -0.05 6.02
C GLY A 217 -9.33 -0.99 7.19
N SER A 218 -8.09 -1.06 7.65
CA SER A 218 -7.72 -1.94 8.76
C SER A 218 -8.39 -1.51 10.08
N LYS A 219 -8.50 -0.21 10.36
CA LYS A 219 -9.27 0.30 11.51
C LYS A 219 -10.76 -0.03 11.38
N ARG A 220 -11.35 0.16 10.18
CA ARG A 220 -12.76 -0.15 9.95
C ARG A 220 -13.02 -1.64 10.16
N PHE A 221 -12.15 -2.51 9.64
CA PHE A 221 -12.25 -3.95 9.84
C PHE A 221 -12.21 -4.35 11.32
N LEU A 222 -11.31 -3.76 12.11
CA LEU A 222 -11.26 -3.96 13.56
C LEU A 222 -12.54 -3.48 14.27
N TRP A 223 -13.08 -2.34 13.84
CA TRP A 223 -14.35 -1.82 14.36
C TRP A 223 -15.52 -2.75 14.04
N GLU A 224 -15.58 -3.30 12.82
CA GLU A 224 -16.63 -4.22 12.39
C GLU A 224 -16.56 -5.56 13.13
N LEU A 225 -15.35 -6.09 13.35
CA LEU A 225 -15.12 -7.27 14.19
C LEU A 225 -15.57 -7.04 15.63
N HIS A 226 -15.25 -5.88 16.20
CA HIS A 226 -15.64 -5.51 17.56
C HIS A 226 -17.17 -5.37 17.69
N SER A 227 -17.78 -4.68 16.73
CA SER A 227 -19.22 -4.39 16.70
C SER A 227 -20.07 -5.57 16.23
N ARG A 228 -19.42 -6.64 15.73
CA ARG A 228 -20.04 -7.86 15.16
C ARG A 228 -20.96 -7.55 13.98
N GLU A 229 -20.47 -6.72 13.08
CA GLU A 229 -21.17 -6.37 11.85
C GLU A 229 -21.29 -7.57 10.90
N ASN A 230 -22.32 -7.55 10.06
CA ASN A 230 -22.57 -8.61 9.08
C ASN A 230 -21.41 -8.79 8.09
N SER A 231 -20.67 -7.73 7.79
CA SER A 231 -19.50 -7.72 6.91
C SER A 231 -18.34 -8.58 7.42
N THR A 232 -18.31 -8.88 8.72
CA THR A 232 -17.30 -9.73 9.38
C THR A 232 -17.94 -10.97 10.04
N SER A 233 -19.18 -11.30 9.66
CA SER A 233 -19.90 -12.43 10.22
C SER A 233 -19.10 -13.73 10.09
N GLY A 234 -19.01 -14.48 11.20
CA GLY A 234 -18.23 -15.72 11.29
C GLY A 234 -16.76 -15.54 11.68
N LEU A 235 -16.31 -14.30 11.87
CA LEU A 235 -15.03 -13.96 12.49
C LEU A 235 -15.26 -13.18 13.79
N SER A 236 -14.32 -13.31 14.73
CA SER A 236 -14.31 -12.50 15.95
C SER A 236 -12.88 -12.06 16.28
N LEU A 237 -12.77 -10.91 16.96
CA LEU A 237 -11.47 -10.42 17.41
C LEU A 237 -10.81 -11.42 18.37
N GLU A 238 -11.59 -12.11 19.20
CA GLU A 238 -11.08 -13.13 20.11
C GLU A 238 -10.42 -14.29 19.36
N GLN A 239 -10.91 -14.68 18.17
CA GLN A 239 -10.27 -15.73 17.36
C GLN A 239 -8.91 -15.28 16.79
N ILE A 240 -8.73 -13.97 16.58
CA ILE A 240 -7.47 -13.35 16.17
C ILE A 240 -6.54 -13.18 17.40
N GLU A 241 -7.07 -13.11 18.62
CA GLU A 241 -6.30 -13.01 19.86
C GLU A 241 -5.89 -14.38 20.44
N GLN A 242 -6.67 -15.44 20.21
CA GLN A 242 -6.55 -16.73 20.88
C GLN A 242 -5.26 -17.51 20.54
N ALA A 243 -4.42 -17.79 21.54
CA ALA A 243 -3.31 -18.76 21.48
C ALA A 243 -2.24 -18.50 20.39
N GLN A 244 -1.80 -17.24 20.27
CA GLN A 244 -0.80 -16.76 19.29
C GLN A 244 -1.23 -16.89 17.81
N PRO A 245 -2.30 -16.19 17.38
CA PRO A 245 -2.61 -16.04 15.97
C PRO A 245 -1.83 -14.86 15.39
N PRO A 246 -1.10 -15.07 14.28
CA PRO A 246 -0.29 -14.04 13.68
C PRO A 246 -1.11 -13.15 12.76
N VAL A 247 -0.90 -11.83 12.89
CA VAL A 247 -1.13 -10.91 11.78
C VAL A 247 0.15 -10.87 10.95
N VAL A 248 0.07 -11.40 9.73
CA VAL A 248 1.13 -11.29 8.72
C VAL A 248 0.73 -10.17 7.79
N GLU A 249 1.60 -9.20 7.56
CA GLU A 249 1.38 -8.22 6.51
C GLU A 249 2.44 -8.35 5.42
N MET A 250 1.98 -8.34 4.17
CA MET A 250 2.82 -8.35 2.98
C MET A 250 2.94 -6.90 2.49
N GLY A 251 4.11 -6.26 2.65
CA GLY A 251 4.29 -4.86 2.30
C GLY A 251 5.65 -4.57 1.66
N GLN A 252 5.66 -3.96 0.47
CA GLN A 252 6.86 -3.71 -0.36
C GLN A 252 7.74 -4.95 -0.49
N VAL A 253 7.37 -5.87 -1.36
CA VAL A 253 8.12 -7.11 -1.65
C VAL A 253 8.64 -7.15 -3.09
N GLY A 254 8.38 -6.10 -3.87
CA GLY A 254 8.57 -6.08 -5.31
C GLY A 254 10.01 -5.82 -5.74
N ARG A 255 10.88 -5.35 -4.85
CA ARG A 255 12.27 -4.97 -5.18
C ARG A 255 13.32 -5.84 -4.48
N ALA A 256 12.91 -6.96 -3.88
CA ALA A 256 13.80 -7.86 -3.16
C ALA A 256 14.83 -8.59 -4.04
N ALA A 257 14.55 -8.75 -5.35
CA ALA A 257 15.37 -9.53 -6.26
C ALA A 257 16.59 -8.75 -6.75
N ASP A 258 17.76 -9.37 -6.68
CA ASP A 258 18.98 -8.88 -7.30
C ASP A 258 19.04 -9.20 -8.82
N ALA A 259 20.17 -8.87 -9.46
CA ALA A 259 20.37 -9.12 -10.88
C ALA A 259 20.42 -10.62 -11.27
N SER A 260 20.66 -11.50 -10.30
CA SER A 260 20.64 -12.97 -10.48
C SER A 260 19.25 -13.57 -10.29
N GLY A 261 18.29 -12.78 -9.79
CA GLY A 261 16.93 -13.24 -9.45
C GLY A 261 16.80 -13.77 -8.02
N GLN A 262 17.89 -13.77 -7.23
CA GLN A 262 17.86 -14.13 -5.82
C GLN A 262 17.19 -13.01 -5.04
N SER A 263 16.19 -13.35 -4.22
CA SER A 263 15.43 -12.38 -3.44
C SER A 263 15.86 -12.37 -1.98
N ALA A 264 15.94 -11.20 -1.36
CA ALA A 264 16.17 -11.06 0.08
C ALA A 264 14.99 -10.36 0.76
N PHE A 265 14.36 -11.03 1.73
CA PHE A 265 13.25 -10.50 2.51
C PHE A 265 13.61 -10.36 3.98
N TYR A 266 12.96 -9.39 4.62
CA TYR A 266 13.18 -9.03 6.02
C TYR A 266 11.87 -9.07 6.79
N LEU A 267 11.91 -9.69 7.97
CA LEU A 267 10.80 -9.81 8.89
C LEU A 267 10.87 -8.66 9.90
N HIS A 268 9.90 -7.75 9.84
CA HIS A 268 9.76 -6.63 10.76
C HIS A 268 8.69 -6.94 11.80
N PHE A 269 9.01 -6.79 13.08
CA PHE A 269 8.10 -7.08 14.20
C PHE A 269 8.52 -6.32 15.45
N GLN A 270 7.59 -6.19 16.40
CA GLN A 270 7.88 -5.61 17.71
C GLN A 270 8.59 -6.60 18.61
N ARG A 271 9.68 -6.17 19.25
CA ARG A 271 10.52 -6.98 20.14
C ARG A 271 10.32 -6.66 21.62
N GLU A 272 9.68 -5.53 21.93
CA GLU A 272 9.44 -5.15 23.31
C GLU A 272 8.42 -6.09 23.97
N ALA A 273 8.63 -6.42 25.25
CA ALA A 273 7.80 -7.36 25.99
C ALA A 273 6.34 -6.91 26.18
N SER A 274 6.03 -5.64 25.91
CA SER A 274 4.66 -5.11 25.88
C SER A 274 3.84 -5.57 24.68
N PHE A 275 4.48 -6.17 23.67
CA PHE A 275 3.82 -6.69 22.47
C PHE A 275 3.75 -8.22 22.46
N GLY A 276 2.83 -8.76 21.66
CA GLY A 276 2.70 -10.20 21.45
C GLY A 276 3.96 -10.83 20.84
N ALA A 277 4.39 -11.98 21.38
CA ALA A 277 5.58 -12.70 20.92
C ALA A 277 5.40 -13.27 19.50
N ALA A 278 6.25 -12.84 18.57
CA ALA A 278 6.21 -13.25 17.16
C ALA A 278 7.15 -14.42 16.82
N ASP A 279 7.86 -15.01 17.78
CA ASP A 279 8.93 -16.00 17.57
C ASP A 279 8.53 -17.18 16.69
N ASN A 280 7.32 -17.72 16.88
CA ASN A 280 6.82 -18.86 16.12
C ASN A 280 6.57 -18.50 14.65
N LEU A 281 6.04 -17.30 14.41
CA LEU A 281 5.82 -16.79 13.06
C LEU A 281 7.16 -16.51 12.37
N VAL A 282 8.08 -15.84 13.07
CA VAL A 282 9.42 -15.54 12.57
C VAL A 282 10.12 -16.83 12.17
N LYS A 283 10.12 -17.86 13.04
CA LYS A 283 10.71 -19.18 12.73
C LYS A 283 10.09 -19.84 11.51
N ALA A 284 8.76 -19.78 11.34
CA ALA A 284 8.10 -20.34 10.17
C ALA A 284 8.53 -19.64 8.87
N PHE A 285 8.66 -18.32 8.89
CA PHE A 285 9.14 -17.55 7.74
C PHE A 285 10.62 -17.80 7.44
N LEU A 286 11.49 -17.87 8.45
CA LEU A 286 12.90 -18.19 8.27
C LEU A 286 13.10 -19.58 7.63
N ARG A 287 12.29 -20.57 8.03
CA ARG A 287 12.31 -21.93 7.43
C ARG A 287 11.71 -22.00 6.04
N ALA A 288 10.84 -21.05 5.68
CA ALA A 288 10.18 -21.02 4.38
C ALA A 288 11.08 -20.54 3.24
N GLY A 289 12.21 -19.91 3.57
CA GLY A 289 13.25 -19.51 2.60
C GLY A 289 13.80 -20.71 1.80
N ASP A 290 14.34 -20.42 0.62
CA ASP A 290 14.96 -21.40 -0.27
C ASP A 290 16.06 -20.77 -1.13
N ASP A 291 16.60 -21.53 -2.09
CA ASP A 291 17.67 -21.08 -2.99
C ASP A 291 17.34 -19.81 -3.80
N ASN A 292 16.05 -19.46 -3.95
CA ASN A 292 15.62 -18.25 -4.67
C ASN A 292 15.27 -17.10 -3.72
N ALA A 293 15.15 -17.35 -2.42
CA ALA A 293 14.59 -16.42 -1.46
C ALA A 293 15.22 -16.61 -0.08
N GLU A 294 16.13 -15.70 0.28
CA GLU A 294 16.62 -15.57 1.65
C GLU A 294 15.60 -14.79 2.49
N VAL A 295 15.34 -15.28 3.70
CA VAL A 295 14.47 -14.62 4.67
C VAL A 295 15.27 -14.43 5.95
N SER A 296 15.33 -13.20 6.44
CA SER A 296 16.06 -12.84 7.65
C SER A 296 15.24 -11.91 8.54
N GLU A 297 15.62 -11.75 9.80
CA GLU A 297 15.05 -10.71 10.64
C GLU A 297 15.52 -9.33 10.20
N ALA A 298 14.63 -8.35 10.22
CA ALA A 298 15.01 -6.96 10.02
C ALA A 298 15.88 -6.44 11.18
N SER A 299 16.77 -5.52 10.85
CA SER A 299 17.76 -4.95 11.78
C SER A 299 17.11 -4.37 13.02
N SER A 300 17.66 -4.70 14.19
CA SER A 300 17.25 -4.13 15.48
C SER A 300 17.52 -2.63 15.63
N HIS A 301 18.17 -1.98 14.65
CA HIS A 301 18.38 -0.52 14.60
C HIS A 301 17.16 0.24 14.08
N ASN A 302 16.17 -0.46 13.49
CA ASN A 302 14.88 0.13 13.16
C ASN A 302 13.91 -0.02 14.35
N PRO A 303 12.82 0.76 14.41
CA PRO A 303 11.87 0.71 15.54
C PRO A 303 10.90 -0.49 15.50
N GLY A 304 11.29 -1.58 14.86
CA GLY A 304 10.55 -2.85 14.82
C GLY A 304 9.59 -2.95 13.64
N LEU A 305 8.61 -2.05 13.53
CA LEU A 305 7.56 -2.13 12.51
C LEU A 305 7.52 -0.93 11.57
N PRO A 306 7.57 -1.13 10.23
CA PRO A 306 7.34 -0.07 9.26
C PRO A 306 5.87 0.39 9.26
N PRO A 307 5.56 1.54 8.64
CA PRO A 307 4.17 1.97 8.40
C PRO A 307 3.39 0.86 7.71
N SER A 308 2.38 0.33 8.38
CA SER A 308 1.64 -0.83 7.90
C SER A 308 0.30 -0.98 8.64
N SER A 309 -0.63 -1.72 8.04
CA SER A 309 -1.95 -2.05 8.59
C SER A 309 -1.85 -2.66 10.00
N LEU A 310 -0.79 -3.43 10.27
CA LEU A 310 -0.48 -4.03 11.57
C LEU A 310 -0.38 -2.99 12.71
N MET A 311 -0.03 -1.74 12.41
CA MET A 311 -0.04 -0.67 13.42
C MET A 311 -1.45 -0.45 14.00
N SER A 312 -2.51 -0.58 13.19
CA SER A 312 -3.90 -0.50 13.67
C SER A 312 -4.20 -1.60 14.68
N PHE A 313 -3.80 -2.84 14.39
CA PHE A 313 -4.03 -3.99 15.27
C PHE A 313 -3.29 -3.83 16.59
N LEU A 314 -2.00 -3.47 16.56
CA LEU A 314 -1.20 -3.34 17.77
C LEU A 314 -1.61 -2.16 18.65
N ARG A 315 -2.22 -1.11 18.08
CA ARG A 315 -2.79 -0.01 18.87
C ARG A 315 -4.04 -0.42 19.63
N VAL A 316 -4.90 -1.22 19.03
CA VAL A 316 -6.13 -1.71 19.69
C VAL A 316 -5.80 -2.85 20.66
N LYS A 317 -4.89 -3.76 20.26
CA LYS A 317 -4.48 -4.94 21.03
C LYS A 317 -2.98 -5.20 20.88
N PRO A 318 -2.14 -4.60 21.75
CA PRO A 318 -0.68 -4.80 21.72
C PRO A 318 -0.27 -6.27 21.87
N GLY A 319 -1.08 -7.09 22.54
CA GLY A 319 -0.81 -8.52 22.74
C GLY A 319 -0.91 -9.40 21.49
N ILE A 320 -1.37 -8.86 20.35
CA ILE A 320 -1.36 -9.58 19.07
C ILE A 320 0.09 -9.74 18.59
N SER A 321 0.47 -10.97 18.21
CA SER A 321 1.73 -11.22 17.52
C SER A 321 1.60 -10.88 16.04
N GLY A 322 2.61 -10.24 15.44
CA GLY A 322 2.58 -9.98 14.00
C GLY A 322 3.95 -9.67 13.40
N VAL A 323 4.05 -9.88 12.10
CA VAL A 323 5.25 -9.60 11.29
C VAL A 323 4.83 -8.94 9.98
N VAL A 324 5.59 -7.95 9.55
CA VAL A 324 5.56 -7.42 8.18
C VAL A 324 6.71 -8.06 7.40
N LEU A 325 6.40 -8.73 6.30
CA LEU A 325 7.39 -9.17 5.32
C LEU A 325 7.62 -8.05 4.31
N GLY A 326 8.87 -7.59 4.18
CA GLY A 326 9.25 -6.58 3.19
C GLY A 326 10.62 -6.83 2.57
N ASP A 327 10.95 -6.08 1.53
CA ASP A 327 12.20 -6.16 0.75
C ASP A 327 13.34 -5.29 1.30
N PHE A 328 13.14 -4.68 2.46
CA PHE A 328 14.08 -3.75 3.06
C PHE A 328 14.46 -4.12 4.49
N ASN A 329 15.73 -3.91 4.85
CA ASN A 329 16.25 -4.22 6.19
C ASN A 329 15.97 -3.10 7.21
N THR A 330 16.26 -1.85 6.86
CA THR A 330 16.16 -0.70 7.79
C THR A 330 15.19 0.37 7.30
N HIS A 331 15.19 0.68 6.02
CA HIS A 331 14.38 1.74 5.42
C HIS A 331 14.01 1.31 4.01
N PHE A 332 12.90 1.85 3.48
CA PHE A 332 12.40 1.50 2.15
C PHE A 332 13.49 1.66 1.09
N ILE A 333 13.60 0.66 0.22
CA ILE A 333 14.47 0.70 -0.95
C ILE A 333 13.74 1.24 -2.18
N ASN A 334 12.42 1.41 -2.11
CA ASN A 334 11.61 2.02 -3.16
C ASN A 334 11.92 3.52 -3.30
N PRO A 335 12.57 3.97 -4.38
CA PRO A 335 12.92 5.38 -4.55
C PRO A 335 11.70 6.24 -4.96
N PHE A 336 10.56 5.61 -5.23
CA PHE A 336 9.36 6.23 -5.77
C PHE A 336 8.13 6.05 -4.87
N TYR A 337 8.32 5.71 -3.59
CA TYR A 337 7.24 5.42 -2.64
C TYR A 337 6.13 6.47 -2.69
N GLN A 338 4.90 6.00 -2.94
CA GLN A 338 3.69 6.82 -3.09
C GLN A 338 3.84 7.96 -4.12
N SER A 339 4.43 7.67 -5.27
CA SER A 339 4.48 8.56 -6.43
C SER A 339 3.90 7.90 -7.67
N HIS A 340 3.69 8.69 -8.73
CA HIS A 340 3.26 8.17 -10.03
C HIS A 340 4.35 7.38 -10.76
N LEU A 341 5.60 7.45 -10.30
CA LEU A 341 6.73 6.69 -10.84
C LEU A 341 6.92 5.32 -10.16
N ASP A 342 6.10 4.99 -9.15
CA ASP A 342 6.08 3.66 -8.55
C ASP A 342 5.37 2.65 -9.47
N ALA A 343 6.04 2.30 -10.58
CA ALA A 343 5.46 1.49 -11.65
C ALA A 343 6.13 0.11 -11.84
N ASN A 344 7.33 -0.07 -11.29
CA ASN A 344 8.21 -1.20 -11.64
C ASN A 344 8.54 -2.06 -10.42
N VAL A 345 8.31 -3.36 -10.55
CA VAL A 345 8.67 -4.40 -9.58
C VAL A 345 9.19 -5.64 -10.31
N SER A 346 9.97 -6.46 -9.61
CA SER A 346 10.47 -7.74 -10.11
C SER A 346 9.43 -8.84 -9.95
N ILE A 347 9.08 -9.49 -11.06
CA ILE A 347 8.25 -10.69 -11.05
C ILE A 347 8.87 -11.81 -10.22
N ASP A 348 10.20 -11.94 -10.21
CA ASP A 348 10.91 -12.95 -9.42
C ASP A 348 10.82 -12.67 -7.92
N ALA A 349 10.92 -11.40 -7.53
CA ALA A 349 10.73 -10.98 -6.13
C ALA A 349 9.31 -11.30 -5.66
N VAL A 350 8.29 -10.87 -6.41
CA VAL A 350 6.88 -11.11 -6.05
C VAL A 350 6.54 -12.61 -6.03
N THR A 351 7.09 -13.39 -6.98
CA THR A 351 6.95 -14.86 -6.99
C THR A 351 7.60 -15.50 -5.77
N SER A 352 8.83 -15.10 -5.43
CA SER A 352 9.54 -15.60 -4.25
C SER A 352 8.79 -15.27 -2.96
N ALA A 353 8.28 -14.05 -2.81
CA ALA A 353 7.47 -13.63 -1.67
C ALA A 353 6.21 -14.48 -1.51
N ALA A 354 5.50 -14.76 -2.62
CA ALA A 354 4.31 -15.61 -2.63
C ALA A 354 4.63 -17.06 -2.20
N VAL A 355 5.73 -17.63 -2.69
CA VAL A 355 6.16 -18.99 -2.31
C VAL A 355 6.53 -19.07 -0.83
N VAL A 356 7.33 -18.11 -0.34
CA VAL A 356 7.72 -18.01 1.07
C VAL A 356 6.48 -17.87 1.96
N ALA A 357 5.57 -16.95 1.61
CA ALA A 357 4.33 -16.75 2.35
C ALA A 357 3.47 -18.02 2.35
N ALA A 358 3.27 -18.68 1.21
CA ALA A 358 2.49 -19.92 1.15
C ALA A 358 3.05 -21.01 2.09
N ARG A 359 4.37 -21.22 2.10
CA ARG A 359 5.01 -22.22 2.98
C ARG A 359 4.91 -21.85 4.46
N ALA A 360 5.22 -20.60 4.82
CA ALA A 360 5.17 -20.14 6.20
C ALA A 360 3.73 -20.18 6.76
N LEU A 361 2.75 -19.77 5.96
CA LEU A 361 1.34 -19.82 6.32
C LEU A 361 0.83 -21.25 6.42
N HIS A 362 1.28 -22.16 5.56
CA HIS A 362 0.98 -23.59 5.67
C HIS A 362 1.50 -24.17 7.00
N GLU A 363 2.76 -23.92 7.35
CA GLU A 363 3.34 -24.37 8.64
C GLU A 363 2.54 -23.81 9.83
N THR A 364 2.22 -22.52 9.77
CA THR A 364 1.49 -21.82 10.82
C THR A 364 0.05 -22.34 10.97
N ALA A 365 -0.63 -22.60 9.86
CA ALA A 365 -2.02 -23.05 9.85
C ALA A 365 -2.20 -24.52 10.19
N PHE A 366 -1.24 -25.37 9.80
CA PHE A 366 -1.26 -26.80 10.12
C PHE A 366 -1.09 -27.02 11.62
N GLY A 367 -0.06 -26.43 12.23
CA GLY A 367 0.23 -26.53 13.66
C GLY A 367 0.64 -27.94 14.12
N GLY A 368 1.61 -28.01 15.05
CA GLY A 368 2.12 -29.27 15.60
C GLY A 368 3.60 -29.52 15.24
N SER A 369 4.10 -30.70 15.61
CA SER A 369 5.52 -31.06 15.46
C SER A 369 5.88 -31.67 14.10
N GLU A 370 4.91 -32.23 13.38
CA GLU A 370 5.10 -32.83 12.06
C GLU A 370 4.17 -32.15 11.05
N VAL A 371 4.73 -31.22 10.27
CA VAL A 371 4.02 -30.50 9.21
C VAL A 371 4.39 -31.14 7.87
N PRO A 372 3.41 -31.63 7.08
CA PRO A 372 3.66 -32.10 5.72
C PRO A 372 4.29 -31.00 4.85
N SER A 373 5.19 -31.37 3.94
CA SER A 373 5.74 -30.38 3.02
C SER A 373 4.69 -29.92 2.01
N LEU A 374 4.44 -28.60 1.94
CA LEU A 374 3.62 -28.00 0.90
C LEU A 374 4.38 -28.05 -0.43
N LYS A 375 3.86 -28.84 -1.38
CA LYS A 375 4.37 -28.85 -2.76
C LYS A 375 3.91 -27.59 -3.50
N VAL A 376 4.75 -26.56 -3.49
CA VAL A 376 4.53 -25.32 -4.25
C VAL A 376 5.30 -25.37 -5.57
N THR A 377 4.58 -25.46 -6.69
CA THR A 377 5.19 -25.37 -8.02
C THR A 377 5.50 -23.92 -8.35
N ARG A 378 6.78 -23.51 -8.23
CA ARG A 378 7.22 -22.12 -8.46
C ARG A 378 6.79 -21.56 -9.82
N SER A 379 6.82 -22.38 -10.88
CA SER A 379 6.39 -21.94 -12.22
C SER A 379 4.89 -21.64 -12.30
N ALA A 380 4.05 -22.37 -11.56
CA ALA A 380 2.62 -22.08 -11.47
C ALA A 380 2.36 -20.78 -10.70
N VAL A 381 3.04 -20.58 -9.56
CA VAL A 381 2.97 -19.33 -8.79
C VAL A 381 3.42 -18.14 -9.65
N ARG A 382 4.53 -18.30 -10.39
CA ARG A 382 5.02 -17.27 -11.32
C ARG A 382 3.99 -16.92 -12.39
N ALA A 383 3.26 -17.91 -12.92
CA ALA A 383 2.22 -17.69 -13.93
C ALA A 383 1.04 -16.87 -13.35
N THR A 384 0.60 -17.19 -12.13
CA THR A 384 -0.40 -16.38 -11.40
C THR A 384 0.10 -14.95 -11.20
N VAL A 385 1.32 -14.78 -10.69
CA VAL A 385 1.92 -13.45 -10.47
C VAL A 385 2.01 -12.67 -11.78
N ALA A 386 2.47 -13.30 -12.87
CA ALA A 386 2.53 -12.66 -14.18
C ALA A 386 1.15 -12.18 -14.66
N ALA A 387 0.11 -13.01 -14.49
CA ALA A 387 -1.25 -12.67 -14.87
C ALA A 387 -1.78 -11.49 -14.05
N LEU A 388 -1.61 -11.51 -12.73
CA LEU A 388 -2.01 -10.43 -11.83
C LEU A 388 -1.26 -9.11 -12.14
N MET A 389 0.06 -9.16 -12.30
CA MET A 389 0.86 -7.98 -12.66
C MET A 389 0.42 -7.39 -14.00
N LYS A 390 0.15 -8.23 -15.01
CA LYS A 390 -0.34 -7.78 -16.32
C LYS A 390 -1.71 -7.08 -16.22
N CYS A 391 -2.54 -7.46 -15.26
CA CYS A 391 -3.83 -6.81 -15.04
C CYS A 391 -3.69 -5.51 -14.25
N LEU A 392 -2.92 -5.55 -13.16
CA LEU A 392 -2.92 -4.54 -12.11
C LEU A 392 -1.85 -3.46 -12.27
N LEU A 393 -0.79 -3.71 -13.06
CA LEU A 393 0.39 -2.84 -13.15
C LEU A 393 0.68 -2.29 -14.55
N THR A 394 -0.03 -2.74 -15.58
CA THR A 394 0.19 -2.27 -16.95
C THR A 394 -0.96 -1.43 -17.47
N GLU A 395 -0.65 -0.45 -18.32
CA GLU A 395 -1.64 0.38 -18.99
C GLU A 395 -2.44 -0.43 -20.03
N GLU A 396 -1.74 -1.22 -20.84
CA GLU A 396 -2.33 -2.18 -21.78
C GLU A 396 -1.76 -3.59 -21.49
N PRO A 397 -2.61 -4.63 -21.37
CA PRO A 397 -4.06 -4.58 -21.49
C PRO A 397 -4.78 -3.98 -20.26
N GLY A 398 -4.08 -3.78 -19.14
CA GLY A 398 -4.71 -3.35 -17.88
C GLY A 398 -5.88 -4.26 -17.50
N MET A 399 -7.03 -3.67 -17.16
CA MET A 399 -8.24 -4.43 -16.82
C MET A 399 -8.91 -5.16 -18.01
N ARG A 400 -8.34 -5.12 -19.23
CA ARG A 400 -8.69 -6.01 -20.37
C ARG A 400 -7.87 -7.29 -20.40
N CYS A 401 -7.06 -7.54 -19.38
CA CYS A 401 -6.31 -8.78 -19.29
C CYS A 401 -7.29 -9.97 -19.24
N GLN A 402 -6.82 -11.13 -19.73
CA GLN A 402 -7.61 -12.37 -19.75
C GLN A 402 -8.13 -12.78 -18.37
N LEU A 403 -7.35 -12.56 -17.30
CA LEU A 403 -7.75 -12.90 -15.94
C LEU A 403 -8.93 -12.04 -15.46
N ALA A 404 -8.91 -10.73 -15.74
CA ALA A 404 -10.02 -9.85 -15.39
C ALA A 404 -11.29 -10.19 -16.18
N ASP A 405 -11.18 -10.41 -17.50
CA ASP A 405 -12.33 -10.82 -18.32
C ASP A 405 -12.93 -12.17 -17.90
N ALA A 406 -12.14 -13.06 -17.30
CA ALA A 406 -12.61 -14.35 -16.80
C ALA A 406 -13.34 -14.26 -15.45
N LEU A 407 -13.03 -13.26 -14.63
CA LEU A 407 -13.53 -13.15 -13.25
C LEU A 407 -14.62 -12.09 -13.09
N ILE A 408 -14.55 -11.00 -13.85
CA ILE A 408 -15.40 -9.82 -13.69
C ILE A 408 -15.78 -9.22 -15.05
N SER A 409 -16.78 -8.33 -15.04
CA SER A 409 -17.13 -7.49 -16.19
C SER A 409 -16.77 -6.04 -15.85
N PRO A 410 -15.52 -5.60 -16.08
CA PRO A 410 -15.04 -4.32 -15.60
C PRO A 410 -15.70 -3.18 -16.37
N ILE A 411 -16.22 -2.19 -15.63
CA ILE A 411 -16.81 -0.95 -16.20
C ILE A 411 -15.70 -0.11 -16.83
N PHE A 412 -14.56 0.01 -16.16
CA PHE A 412 -13.36 0.65 -16.69
C PHE A 412 -12.35 -0.41 -17.13
N ARG A 413 -11.93 -0.32 -18.39
CA ARG A 413 -11.08 -1.31 -19.06
C ARG A 413 -9.67 -0.77 -19.37
N GLY A 414 -9.21 0.31 -18.76
CA GLY A 414 -7.88 0.90 -19.00
C GLY A 414 -6.85 0.54 -17.93
N GLU A 415 -5.82 1.37 -17.80
CA GLU A 415 -4.81 1.31 -16.73
C GLU A 415 -5.49 1.41 -15.35
N PRO A 416 -5.36 0.41 -14.48
CA PRO A 416 -5.85 0.53 -13.12
C PRO A 416 -5.01 1.57 -12.37
N LEU A 417 -5.70 2.51 -11.74
CA LEU A 417 -5.14 3.47 -10.81
C LEU A 417 -5.59 3.10 -9.41
N HIS A 418 -4.68 3.19 -8.46
CA HIS A 418 -4.84 2.61 -7.13
C HIS A 418 -5.07 3.67 -6.07
N TYR A 419 -5.60 4.83 -6.45
CA TYR A 419 -6.02 5.85 -5.50
C TYR A 419 -7.37 5.48 -4.88
N ILE A 420 -7.52 5.60 -3.56
CA ILE A 420 -8.83 5.43 -2.92
C ILE A 420 -9.77 6.56 -3.34
N SER A 421 -10.88 6.22 -3.96
CA SER A 421 -11.85 7.20 -4.43
C SER A 421 -12.71 7.76 -3.28
N THR A 422 -13.84 8.36 -3.63
CA THR A 422 -14.82 8.88 -2.67
C THR A 422 -15.98 7.92 -2.50
N LEU A 423 -16.59 7.95 -1.31
CA LEU A 423 -17.86 7.26 -1.06
C LEU A 423 -19.02 8.28 -1.16
N PRO A 424 -20.02 8.03 -2.02
CA PRO A 424 -21.17 8.93 -2.14
C PRO A 424 -22.14 8.83 -0.95
N LEU A 425 -22.04 7.78 -0.13
CA LEU A 425 -22.86 7.55 1.05
C LEU A 425 -21.97 7.20 2.25
N LEU A 426 -22.11 7.97 3.33
CA LEU A 426 -21.52 7.65 4.62
C LEU A 426 -22.33 6.53 5.30
N GLY A 427 -21.70 5.40 5.60
CA GLY A 427 -22.17 4.50 6.66
C GLY A 427 -21.99 5.14 8.04
N GLN A 428 -22.45 4.48 9.11
CA GLN A 428 -22.17 4.94 10.48
C GLN A 428 -20.66 5.11 10.71
N ASP A 429 -20.27 6.27 11.25
CA ASP A 429 -18.88 6.70 11.45
C ASP A 429 -18.15 5.78 12.43
N SER A 430 -17.06 5.15 11.99
CA SER A 430 -16.21 4.24 12.79
C SER A 430 -15.16 4.97 13.63
N GLN A 431 -15.05 6.30 13.57
CA GLN A 431 -14.02 7.03 14.33
C GLN A 431 -14.32 7.14 15.84
N VAL A 432 -15.51 6.69 16.28
CA VAL A 432 -15.88 6.62 17.70
C VAL A 432 -15.46 5.27 18.30
N CYS A 433 -14.17 4.97 18.24
CA CYS A 433 -13.56 3.98 19.14
C CYS A 433 -12.33 4.64 19.78
N TYR A 434 -12.58 5.47 20.79
CA TYR A 434 -11.62 5.64 21.88
C TYR A 434 -11.66 4.36 22.70
N PHE A 435 -10.58 3.58 22.63
CA PHE A 435 -10.20 2.67 23.70
C PHE A 435 -8.85 3.12 24.25
#